data_AF-A0A661Z0I4-F1
#
_entry.id   AF-A0A661Z0I4-F1
#
_cell.length_a   1.000
_cell.length_b   1.000
_cell.length_c   1.000
_cell.angle_alpha   90.00
_cell.angle_beta   90.00
_cell.angle_gamma   90.00
#
_symmetry.space_group_name_H-M   'P 1'
#
loop_
_entity.id
_entity.type
_entity.pdbx_description
1 polymer ?
#
loop_
_entity_poly.entity_id
_entity_poly.type
_entity_poly.pdbx_seq_one_letter_code
_entity_poly.pdbx_strand_id
1 'polypeptide(L)'
;MGSDPALIEKMIYAFYLLENLVKQNINFVFKGGTSLILITGESARFSTDIDVSSEIDRETLEGKLSKVIESSEFTKFELDERRSYKKDGIPKAHYFFECKSSFIKRK
;
A
#
# COMPACT_ATOMS: atom_id res chain seq x y z
N MET A 1 15.02 -21.70 -8.10
CA MET A 1 13.61 -21.49 -8.48
C MET A 1 13.34 -20.00 -8.35
N GLY A 2 13.29 -19.29 -9.48
CA GLY A 2 13.12 -17.84 -9.47
C GLY A 2 11.69 -17.45 -9.11
N SER A 3 11.52 -16.43 -8.28
CA SER A 3 10.21 -15.87 -7.95
C SER A 3 9.62 -15.15 -9.16
N ASP A 4 8.29 -15.17 -9.29
CA ASP A 4 7.57 -14.51 -10.39
C ASP A 4 7.94 -13.02 -10.46
N PRO A 5 8.53 -12.52 -11.56
CA PRO A 5 8.90 -11.11 -11.71
C PRO A 5 7.73 -10.14 -11.49
N ALA A 6 6.51 -10.51 -11.89
CA ALA A 6 5.34 -9.67 -11.66
C ALA A 6 4.99 -9.57 -10.16
N LEU A 7 5.23 -10.63 -9.39
CA LEU A 7 5.02 -10.63 -7.95
C LEU A 7 6.08 -9.81 -7.22
N ILE A 8 7.34 -9.89 -7.67
CA ILE A 8 8.43 -9.05 -7.16
C ILE A 8 8.12 -7.57 -7.44
N GLU A 9 7.69 -7.23 -8.66
CA GLU A 9 7.34 -5.84 -9.02
C GLU A 9 6.22 -5.30 -8.12
N LYS A 10 5.18 -6.07 -7.85
CA LYS A 10 4.11 -5.67 -6.91
C LYS A 10 4.66 -5.43 -5.49
N MET A 11 5.59 -6.25 -5.02
CA MET A 11 6.20 -6.04 -3.71
C MET A 11 7.08 -4.78 -3.68
N ILE A 12 7.80 -4.48 -4.77
CA ILE A 12 8.54 -3.21 -4.93
C ILE A 12 7.57 -2.04 -4.83
N TYR A 13 6.44 -2.08 -5.55
CA TYR A 13 5.41 -1.05 -5.44
C TYR A 13 4.79 -0.95 -4.05
N ALA A 14 4.58 -2.07 -3.34
CA ALA A 14 4.08 -2.05 -1.96
C ALA A 14 5.02 -1.28 -1.01
N PHE A 15 6.33 -1.52 -1.09
CA PHE A 15 7.32 -0.77 -0.30
C PHE A 15 7.51 0.66 -0.79
N TYR A 16 7.40 0.89 -2.10
CA TYR A 16 7.40 2.25 -2.65
C TYR A 16 6.20 3.06 -2.17
N LEU A 17 5.02 2.45 -2.02
CA LEU A 17 3.87 3.12 -1.38
C LEU A 17 4.21 3.49 0.06
N LEU A 18 4.78 2.56 0.84
CA LEU A 18 5.20 2.82 2.21
C LEU A 18 6.16 4.02 2.32
N GLU A 19 7.15 4.10 1.43
CA GLU A 19 8.07 5.24 1.32
C GLU A 19 7.32 6.54 1.03
N ASN A 20 6.37 6.53 0.10
CA ASN A 20 5.57 7.72 -0.23
C ASN A 20 4.67 8.16 0.92
N LEU A 21 4.12 7.24 1.72
CA LEU A 21 3.37 7.61 2.93
C LEU A 21 4.25 8.38 3.92
N VAL A 22 5.51 7.96 4.08
CA VAL A 22 6.50 8.68 4.90
C VAL A 22 6.81 10.07 4.30
N LYS A 23 7.01 10.17 2.98
CA LYS A 23 7.24 11.46 2.28
C LYS A 23 6.08 12.44 2.43
N GLN A 24 4.85 11.96 2.54
CA GLN A 24 3.67 12.78 2.83
C GLN A 24 3.48 13.09 4.34
N ASN A 25 4.49 12.79 5.16
CA ASN A 25 4.49 12.97 6.61
C ASN A 25 3.28 12.29 7.29
N ILE A 26 2.91 11.09 6.85
CA ILE A 26 1.92 10.27 7.56
C ILE A 26 2.66 9.56 8.69
N ASN A 27 2.24 9.81 9.93
CA ASN A 27 2.74 9.04 11.07
C ASN A 27 1.95 7.73 11.17
N PHE A 28 2.62 6.58 11.07
CA PHE A 28 1.98 5.28 11.10
C PHE A 28 2.93 4.20 11.62
N VAL A 29 2.35 3.08 12.07
CA VAL A 29 3.06 1.84 12.36
C VAL A 29 2.83 0.87 11.20
N PHE A 30 3.92 0.44 10.55
CA PHE A 30 3.87 -0.64 9.56
C PHE A 30 3.79 -1.99 10.26
N LYS A 31 2.76 -2.78 9.95
CA LYS A 31 2.43 -4.04 10.62
C LYS A 31 2.08 -5.12 9.59
N GLY A 32 1.55 -6.24 10.08
CA GLY A 32 1.07 -7.33 9.24
C GLY A 32 2.18 -8.27 8.78
N GLY A 33 1.84 -9.11 7.81
CA GLY A 33 2.77 -10.15 7.32
C GLY A 33 3.94 -9.60 6.51
N THR A 34 3.71 -8.50 5.80
CA THR A 34 4.68 -7.88 4.88
C THR A 34 5.83 -7.21 5.64
N SER A 35 5.59 -6.69 6.85
CA SER A 35 6.64 -6.04 7.64
C SER A 35 7.72 -7.00 8.13
N LEU A 36 7.41 -8.30 8.24
CA LEU A 36 8.38 -9.32 8.66
C LEU A 36 9.59 -9.42 7.73
N ILE A 37 9.42 -9.13 6.43
CA ILE A 37 10.53 -9.14 5.46
C ILE A 37 11.58 -8.09 5.84
N LEU A 38 11.15 -6.90 6.27
CA LEU A 38 12.06 -5.83 6.68
C LEU A 38 12.79 -6.15 8.00
N ILE A 39 12.17 -6.94 8.88
CA ILE A 39 12.76 -7.32 10.17
C ILE A 39 13.74 -8.49 10.03
N THR A 40 13.35 -9.50 9.24
CA THR A 40 14.08 -10.77 9.15
C THR A 40 15.12 -10.80 8.04
N GLY A 41 14.98 -9.95 7.02
CA GLY A 41 15.81 -9.98 5.81
C GLY A 41 15.56 -11.21 4.91
N GLU A 42 14.64 -12.10 5.29
CA GLU A 42 14.33 -13.33 4.57
C GLU A 42 12.94 -13.26 3.93
N SER A 43 12.88 -13.50 2.62
CA SER A 43 11.61 -13.57 1.90
C SER A 43 11.10 -15.01 1.81
N ALA A 44 10.46 -15.52 2.86
CA ALA A 44 9.77 -16.81 2.80
C ALA A 44 8.47 -16.76 1.96
N ARG A 45 7.91 -15.55 1.78
CA ARG A 45 6.71 -15.25 0.97
C ARG A 45 6.77 -13.83 0.44
N PHE A 46 6.39 -13.62 -0.82
CA PHE A 46 6.16 -12.28 -1.35
C PHE A 46 4.76 -11.83 -0.99
N SER A 47 4.64 -10.61 -0.49
CA SER A 47 3.35 -9.98 -0.16
C SER A 47 3.22 -8.70 -0.96
N THR A 48 2.03 -8.43 -1.47
CA THR A 48 1.75 -7.30 -2.35
C THR A 48 1.04 -6.15 -1.64
N ASP A 49 0.61 -6.38 -0.40
CA ASP A 49 -0.18 -5.42 0.37
C ASP A 49 0.64 -4.90 1.56
N ILE A 50 0.39 -3.66 1.97
CA ILE A 50 0.91 -3.10 3.22
C ILE A 50 -0.23 -2.92 4.22
N ASP A 51 0.02 -3.30 5.47
CA ASP A 51 -0.90 -3.04 6.58
C ASP A 51 -0.30 -1.93 7.46
N VAL A 52 -1.03 -0.83 7.62
CA VAL A 52 -0.60 0.29 8.45
C VAL A 52 -1.65 0.63 9.50
N SER A 53 -1.20 1.09 10.67
CA SER A 53 -2.04 1.65 11.72
C SER A 53 -1.65 3.11 11.93
N SER A 54 -2.61 4.02 11.95
CA SER A 54 -2.38 5.44 12.12
C SER A 54 -3.56 6.09 12.85
N GLU A 55 -3.30 7.21 13.51
CA GLU A 55 -4.31 8.06 14.17
C GLU A 55 -4.81 9.17 13.25
N ILE A 56 -4.33 9.22 12.00
CA ILE A 56 -4.77 10.18 11.00
C ILE A 56 -6.27 10.00 10.69
N ASP A 57 -7.01 11.10 10.62
CA ASP A 57 -8.39 11.08 10.20
C ASP A 57 -8.53 10.81 8.69
N ARG A 58 -9.72 10.39 8.26
CA ARG A 58 -9.99 9.99 6.88
C ARG A 58 -9.73 11.12 5.87
N GLU A 59 -10.19 12.33 6.16
CA GLU A 59 -10.10 13.45 5.20
C GLU A 59 -8.63 13.83 4.97
N THR A 60 -7.87 13.97 6.06
CA THR A 60 -6.44 14.25 5.99
C THR A 60 -5.68 13.11 5.30
N LEU A 61 -6.04 11.84 5.59
CA LEU A 61 -5.45 10.68 4.92
C LEU A 61 -5.68 10.73 3.41
N GLU A 62 -6.93 10.82 2.97
CA GLU A 62 -7.29 10.81 1.55
C GLU A 62 -6.69 12.01 0.80
N GLY A 63 -6.61 13.18 1.45
CA GLY A 63 -5.89 14.35 0.91
C GLY A 63 -4.39 14.08 0.72
N LYS A 64 -3.73 13.36 1.64
CA LYS A 64 -2.33 12.95 1.49
C LYS A 64 -2.16 11.83 0.46
N LEU A 65 -3.09 10.89 0.35
CA LEU A 65 -3.06 9.85 -0.69
C LEU A 65 -3.17 10.47 -2.09
N SER A 66 -3.98 11.52 -2.27
CA SER A 66 -4.01 12.28 -3.53
C SER A 66 -2.65 12.88 -3.88
N LYS A 67 -1.92 13.44 -2.89
CA LYS A 67 -0.54 13.91 -3.11
C LYS A 67 0.44 12.79 -3.45
N VAL A 68 0.22 11.57 -2.95
CA VAL A 68 1.00 10.40 -3.39
C VAL A 68 0.82 10.18 -4.89
N ILE A 69 -0.41 10.24 -5.41
CA ILE A 69 -0.67 10.10 -6.85
C ILE A 69 0.05 11.19 -7.67
N GLU A 70 0.06 12.42 -7.18
CA GLU A 70 0.72 13.55 -7.87
C GLU A 70 2.25 13.47 -7.90
N SER A 71 2.87 12.75 -6.96
CA SER A 71 4.32 12.78 -6.72
C SER A 71 5.03 11.43 -6.88
N SER A 72 4.34 10.42 -7.42
CA SER A 72 4.85 9.05 -7.55
C SER A 72 4.40 8.38 -8.85
N GLU A 73 4.83 7.13 -9.06
CA GLU A 73 4.42 6.30 -10.20
C GLU A 73 3.02 5.65 -10.04
N PHE A 74 2.30 5.94 -8.96
CA PHE A 74 0.91 5.52 -8.82
C PHE A 74 -0.02 6.42 -9.65
N THR A 75 -0.97 5.82 -10.35
CA THR A 75 -1.89 6.57 -11.24
C THR A 75 -3.23 6.86 -10.60
N LYS A 76 -3.63 6.07 -9.60
CA LYS A 76 -4.92 6.20 -8.92
C LYS A 76 -4.90 5.47 -7.59
N PHE A 77 -5.72 5.92 -6.64
CA PHE A 77 -6.18 5.09 -5.53
C PHE A 77 -7.71 5.04 -5.48
N GLU A 78 -8.26 3.92 -5.01
CA GLU A 78 -9.69 3.71 -4.84
C GLU A 78 -10.00 3.11 -3.48
N LEU A 79 -11.03 3.61 -2.81
CA LEU A 79 -11.53 3.03 -1.56
C LEU A 79 -12.36 1.77 -1.86
N ASP A 80 -12.04 0.66 -1.19
CA ASP A 80 -12.93 -0.51 -1.14
C ASP A 80 -14.07 -0.26 -0.16
N GLU A 81 -15.16 0.35 -0.66
CA GLU A 81 -16.37 0.63 0.11
C GLU A 81 -17.01 -0.63 0.73
N ARG A 82 -16.77 -1.81 0.16
CA ARG A 82 -17.32 -3.06 0.67
C ARG A 82 -16.63 -3.51 1.95
N ARG A 83 -15.39 -3.07 2.21
CA ARG A 83 -14.59 -3.50 3.36
C ARG A 83 -14.19 -2.36 4.30
N SER A 84 -14.50 -1.12 3.94
CA SER A 84 -14.07 0.09 4.64
C SER A 84 -15.22 0.76 5.40
N TYR A 85 -14.87 1.48 6.48
CA TYR A 85 -15.75 2.38 7.24
C TYR A 85 -17.15 1.82 7.52
N LYS A 86 -17.21 0.56 7.97
CA LYS A 86 -18.48 -0.10 8.30
C LYS A 86 -19.11 0.52 9.55
N LYS A 87 -20.44 0.40 9.63
CA LYS A 87 -21.28 0.98 10.69
C LYS A 87 -20.93 0.51 12.11
N ASP A 88 -20.15 -0.57 12.23
CA ASP A 88 -19.74 -1.17 13.49
C ASP A 88 -18.68 -0.33 14.25
N GLY A 89 -18.34 0.87 13.76
CA GLY A 89 -17.51 1.84 14.46
C GLY A 89 -16.00 1.56 14.39
N ILE A 90 -15.58 0.56 13.61
CA ILE A 90 -14.15 0.25 13.42
C ILE A 90 -13.57 1.22 12.38
N PRO A 91 -12.60 2.08 12.74
CA PRO A 91 -11.96 3.01 11.80
C PRO A 91 -10.94 2.28 10.92
N LYS A 92 -11.46 1.42 10.03
CA LYS A 92 -10.68 0.58 9.11
C LYS A 92 -11.04 0.90 7.68
N ALA A 93 -10.02 1.03 6.84
CA ALA A 93 -10.18 1.20 5.40
C ALA A 93 -9.22 0.31 4.61
N HIS A 94 -9.62 0.01 3.39
CA HIS A 94 -8.84 -0.70 2.40
C HIS A 94 -8.82 0.14 1.14
N TYR A 95 -7.63 0.42 0.63
CA TYR A 95 -7.43 1.20 -0.59
C TYR A 95 -6.68 0.36 -1.62
N PHE A 96 -7.13 0.40 -2.86
CA PHE A 96 -6.40 -0.14 -4.01
C PHE A 96 -5.57 0.97 -4.63
N PHE A 97 -4.33 0.67 -5.01
CA PHE A 97 -3.46 1.58 -5.74
C PHE A 97 -3.15 1.00 -7.12
N GLU A 98 -3.37 1.80 -8.16
CA GLU A 98 -2.98 1.45 -9.51
C GLU A 98 -1.57 1.95 -9.83
N CYS A 99 -0.76 1.10 -10.44
CA CYS A 99 0.56 1.43 -10.95
C CYS A 99 0.73 0.90 -12.38
N LYS A 100 1.71 1.44 -13.10
CA LYS A 100 2.11 0.93 -14.42
C LYS A 100 3.05 -0.26 -14.22
N SER A 101 2.55 -1.45 -14.50
CA SER A 101 3.35 -2.69 -14.45
C SER A 101 4.13 -2.88 -15.76
N SER A 102 5.41 -3.24 -15.64
CA SER A 102 6.25 -3.63 -16.77
C SER A 102 6.05 -5.09 -17.17
N PHE A 103 5.49 -5.90 -16.28
CA PHE A 103 5.31 -7.35 -16.49
C PHE A 103 3.86 -7.75 -16.82
N ILE A 104 2.88 -6.92 -16.49
CA ILE A 104 1.46 -7.16 -16.77
C ILE A 104 1.04 -6.27 -17.95
N LYS A 105 1.00 -6.85 -19.16
CA LYS A 105 0.45 -6.17 -20.32
C LYS A 105 -1.06 -6.02 -20.15
N ARG A 106 -1.56 -4.78 -20.11
CA ARG A 106 -2.99 -4.49 -20.26
C ARG A 106 -3.40 -4.91 -21.67
N LYS A 107 -4.39 -5.80 -21.80
CA LYS A 107 -5.02 -6.13 -23.08
C LYS A 107 -5.83 -4.95 -23.59
#